data_AF-A0AAW3D3Y5-F1
#
_entry.id   AF-A0AAW3D3Y5-F1
#
_cell.length_a   1.000
_cell.length_b   1.000
_cell.length_c   1.000
_cell.angle_alpha   90.00
_cell.angle_beta   90.00
_cell.angle_gamma   90.00
#
_symmetry.space_group_name_H-M   'P 1'
#
loop_
_entity.id
_entity.type
_entity.pdbx_description
1 polymer ?
#
loop_
_entity_poly.entity_id
_entity_poly.type
_entity_poly.pdbx_seq_one_letter_code
_entity_poly.pdbx_strand_id
1 'polypeptide(L)'
;MKVKNINTNVIFETKICVKNGSYLPDGDMSIDGVNNTYSPLELNFFNPVGAKTGKLPPTGNVVDNIDGIDVSCIDVAVPMIIIDSTKFDKTGKDPKDLLNEDKELLRKIEKIRKKASYLMGLGDCSNKVIPKVCLISKPASKANSICSRYFTPFDCHSTHSVSGTMCLASSLFIEGSIAC
;
A
#
# COMPACT_ATOMS: atom_id res chain seq x y z
N MET A 1 13.02 20.22 4.78
CA MET A 1 13.81 19.49 5.80
C MET A 1 14.01 18.05 5.33
N LYS A 2 15.17 17.43 5.55
CA LYS A 2 15.39 16.01 5.24
C LYS A 2 15.16 15.15 6.48
N VAL A 3 14.45 14.04 6.33
CA VAL A 3 14.08 13.12 7.40
C VAL A 3 14.48 11.70 7.00
N LYS A 4 15.10 10.95 7.93
CA LYS A 4 15.38 9.52 7.77
C LYS A 4 14.40 8.71 8.59
N ASN A 5 13.60 7.86 7.95
CA ASN A 5 12.76 6.90 8.65
C ASN A 5 13.63 5.75 9.17
N ILE A 6 13.87 5.68 10.48
CA ILE A 6 14.73 4.64 11.08
C ILE A 6 14.19 3.21 10.95
N ASN A 7 12.88 3.05 10.71
CA ASN A 7 12.28 1.74 10.54
C ASN A 7 12.60 1.15 9.15
N THR A 8 12.67 1.98 8.12
CA THR A 8 12.84 1.55 6.71
C THR A 8 14.14 2.01 6.08
N ASN A 9 14.90 2.87 6.76
CA ASN A 9 16.02 3.65 6.23
C ASN A 9 15.69 4.56 5.03
N VAL A 10 14.43 4.66 4.62
CA VAL A 10 13.99 5.55 3.55
C VAL A 10 14.18 7.00 3.99
N ILE A 11 14.79 7.79 3.12
CA ILE A 11 14.98 9.23 3.30
C ILE A 11 13.89 9.95 2.52
N PHE A 12 13.28 10.95 3.14
CA PHE A 12 12.35 11.83 2.46
C PHE A 12 12.61 13.29 2.82
N GLU A 13 12.31 14.17 1.88
CA GLU A 13 12.28 15.60 2.11
C GLU A 13 10.85 16.04 2.40
N THR A 14 10.73 16.92 3.39
CA THR A 14 9.49 17.60 3.73
C THR A 14 9.59 19.07 3.36
N LYS A 15 8.56 19.60 2.69
CA LYS A 15 8.37 21.04 2.53
C LYS A 15 7.13 21.44 3.31
N ILE A 16 7.28 22.46 4.15
CA ILE A 16 6.24 22.98 5.04
C ILE A 16 6.06 24.48 4.80
N CYS A 17 4.85 24.99 5.02
CA CYS A 17 4.57 26.41 4.99
C CYS A 17 5.07 27.08 6.28
N VAL A 18 5.86 28.15 6.15
CA VAL A 18 6.42 28.91 7.27
C VAL A 18 6.12 30.39 7.06
N LYS A 19 5.63 31.06 8.11
CA LYS A 19 5.41 32.51 8.15
C LYS A 19 6.06 33.08 9.40
N ASN A 20 6.88 34.11 9.24
CA ASN A 20 7.62 34.77 10.33
C ASN A 20 8.45 33.79 11.19
N GLY A 21 9.07 32.78 10.55
CA GLY A 21 9.90 31.79 11.22
C GLY A 21 9.13 30.65 11.92
N SER A 22 7.79 30.68 11.91
CA SER A 22 6.95 29.66 12.53
C SER A 22 6.13 28.89 11.49
N TYR A 23 5.83 27.63 11.80
CA TYR A 23 4.91 26.81 11.00
C TYR A 23 3.56 27.51 10.87
N LEU A 24 3.03 27.57 9.65
CA LEU A 24 1.71 28.12 9.34
C LEU A 24 0.72 26.96 9.18
N PRO A 25 -0.15 26.66 10.16
CA PRO A 25 -1.07 25.54 10.06
C PRO A 25 -2.22 25.77 9.09
N ASP A 26 -2.68 27.01 8.96
CA ASP A 26 -3.85 27.37 8.15
C ASP A 26 -3.52 27.34 6.65
N GLY A 27 -4.46 26.81 5.87
CA GLY A 27 -4.38 26.73 4.41
C GLY A 27 -5.65 26.15 3.82
N ASP A 28 -5.67 26.01 2.51
CA ASP A 28 -6.81 25.59 1.69
C ASP A 28 -6.68 24.15 1.14
N MET A 29 -5.60 23.44 1.47
CA MET A 29 -5.41 22.06 1.06
C MET A 29 -6.34 21.12 1.85
N SER A 30 -7.09 20.28 1.13
CA SER A 30 -7.90 19.21 1.70
C SER A 30 -7.30 17.84 1.35
N ILE A 31 -7.51 16.87 2.25
CA ILE A 31 -7.19 15.46 2.01
C ILE A 31 -8.38 14.59 2.44
N ASP A 32 -8.70 13.59 1.64
CA ASP A 32 -9.82 12.69 1.93
C ASP A 32 -9.63 11.99 3.29
N GLY A 33 -10.67 11.99 4.12
CA GLY A 33 -10.68 11.39 5.46
C GLY A 33 -10.29 12.33 6.61
N VAL A 34 -9.93 13.59 6.32
CA VAL A 34 -9.72 14.63 7.34
C VAL A 34 -10.76 15.73 7.18
N ASN A 35 -11.38 16.12 8.29
CA ASN A 35 -12.27 17.28 8.32
C ASN A 35 -11.44 18.57 8.33
N ASN A 36 -11.89 19.59 7.60
CA ASN A 36 -11.24 20.91 7.40
C ASN A 36 -10.06 20.91 6.42
N THR A 37 -9.54 22.11 6.17
CA THR A 37 -8.37 22.38 5.33
C THR A 37 -7.19 22.86 6.16
N TYR A 38 -5.98 22.60 5.66
CA TYR A 38 -4.73 22.98 6.32
C TYR A 38 -3.69 23.43 5.29
N SER A 39 -2.57 23.96 5.74
CA SER A 39 -1.42 24.21 4.86
C SER A 39 -0.88 22.91 4.26
N PRO A 40 -0.39 22.93 3.00
CA PRO A 40 0.17 21.74 2.37
C PRO A 40 1.48 21.32 3.03
N LEU A 41 1.66 20.00 3.16
CA LEU A 41 2.91 19.36 3.54
C LEU A 41 3.32 18.40 2.42
N GLU A 42 4.37 18.78 1.67
CA GLU A 42 4.89 17.97 0.57
C GLU A 42 5.91 16.97 1.09
N LEU A 43 5.78 15.70 0.69
CA LEU A 43 6.68 14.60 1.05
C LEU A 43 7.32 14.04 -0.21
N ASN A 44 8.64 14.22 -0.37
CA ASN A 44 9.42 13.68 -1.48
C ASN A 44 10.30 12.53 -1.01
N PHE A 45 9.95 11.30 -1.39
CA PHE A 45 10.67 10.10 -0.97
C PHE A 45 11.80 9.76 -1.94
N PHE A 46 12.99 9.47 -1.41
CA PHE A 46 14.16 9.11 -2.20
C PHE A 46 14.49 7.62 -2.04
N ASN A 47 14.71 6.95 -3.17
CA ASN A 47 15.04 5.52 -3.26
C ASN A 47 14.18 4.61 -2.36
N PRO A 48 12.84 4.63 -2.50
CA PRO A 48 11.95 3.85 -1.63
C PRO A 48 11.95 2.34 -1.94
N VAL A 49 12.58 1.90 -3.03
CA VAL A 49 12.60 0.50 -3.48
C VAL A 49 13.32 -0.40 -2.46
N GLY A 50 12.75 -1.58 -2.19
CA GLY A 50 13.36 -2.59 -1.35
C GLY A 50 13.49 -2.16 0.12
N ALA A 51 12.58 -1.33 0.62
CA ALA A 51 12.63 -0.75 1.96
C ALA A 51 12.77 -1.79 3.09
N LYS A 52 12.34 -3.03 2.86
CA LYS A 52 12.48 -4.15 3.82
C LYS A 52 13.23 -5.36 3.27
N THR A 53 13.22 -5.53 1.96
CA THR A 53 13.73 -6.75 1.29
C THR A 53 14.96 -6.48 0.43
N GLY A 54 15.29 -5.21 0.17
CA GLY A 54 16.37 -4.78 -0.72
C GLY A 54 16.09 -4.99 -2.21
N LYS A 55 14.88 -5.41 -2.60
CA LYS A 55 14.51 -5.76 -3.97
C LYS A 55 13.17 -5.14 -4.38
N LEU A 56 12.92 -5.00 -5.68
CA LEU A 56 11.66 -4.44 -6.21
C LEU A 56 10.55 -5.51 -6.26
N PRO A 57 10.67 -6.59 -7.05
CA PRO A 57 9.99 -7.83 -6.74
C PRO A 57 10.90 -8.67 -5.82
N PRO A 58 10.58 -8.83 -4.53
CA PRO A 58 11.44 -9.56 -3.61
C PRO A 58 11.53 -11.05 -3.92
N THR A 59 10.47 -11.59 -4.54
CA THR A 59 10.38 -12.98 -5.01
C THR A 59 11.20 -13.23 -6.28
N GLY A 60 11.61 -12.16 -6.98
CA GLY A 60 12.25 -12.25 -8.29
C GLY A 60 11.26 -12.35 -9.46
N ASN A 61 9.97 -12.55 -9.20
CA ASN A 61 8.92 -12.64 -10.22
C ASN A 61 8.04 -11.38 -10.21
N VAL A 62 7.56 -10.97 -11.39
CA VAL A 62 6.55 -9.90 -11.49
C VAL A 62 5.19 -10.38 -10.97
N VAL A 63 4.87 -11.64 -11.24
CA VAL A 63 3.67 -12.35 -10.77
C VAL A 63 4.08 -13.69 -10.19
N ASP A 64 3.59 -13.97 -8.99
CA ASP A 64 3.69 -15.27 -8.32
C ASP A 64 2.30 -15.92 -8.28
N ASN A 65 2.22 -17.25 -8.39
CA ASN A 65 0.97 -17.98 -8.13
C ASN A 65 1.00 -18.57 -6.72
N ILE A 66 0.02 -18.18 -5.89
CA ILE A 66 -0.13 -18.68 -4.51
C ILE A 66 -1.51 -19.29 -4.38
N ASP A 67 -1.56 -20.61 -4.25
CA ASP A 67 -2.81 -21.38 -4.14
C ASP A 67 -3.79 -21.12 -5.29
N GLY A 68 -3.28 -21.00 -6.52
CA GLY A 68 -4.09 -20.75 -7.71
C GLY A 68 -4.49 -19.29 -7.91
N ILE A 69 -3.99 -18.38 -7.07
CA ILE A 69 -4.22 -16.94 -7.18
C ILE A 69 -2.92 -16.27 -7.61
N ASP A 70 -2.96 -15.59 -8.74
CA ASP A 70 -1.87 -14.76 -9.22
C ASP A 70 -1.80 -13.47 -8.39
N VAL A 71 -0.60 -13.14 -7.92
CA VAL A 71 -0.33 -11.97 -7.08
C VAL A 71 0.97 -11.29 -7.52
N SER A 72 1.07 -9.98 -7.34
CA SER A 72 2.36 -9.28 -7.44
C SER A 72 2.88 -8.95 -6.05
N CYS A 73 4.07 -9.43 -5.72
CA CYS A 73 4.77 -9.11 -4.46
C CYS A 73 5.79 -7.99 -4.71
N ILE A 74 5.49 -6.78 -4.24
CA ILE A 74 6.30 -5.58 -4.50
C ILE A 74 6.78 -4.97 -3.18
N ASP A 75 8.01 -4.47 -3.14
CA ASP A 75 8.52 -3.69 -2.01
C ASP A 75 8.99 -2.30 -2.46
N VAL A 76 8.11 -1.32 -2.30
CA VAL A 76 8.44 0.11 -2.45
C VAL A 76 7.84 0.85 -1.27
N ALA A 77 8.70 1.41 -0.41
CA ALA A 77 8.40 1.98 0.91
C ALA A 77 7.83 0.97 1.94
N VAL A 78 7.05 -0.01 1.49
CA VAL A 78 6.51 -1.12 2.28
C VAL A 78 6.36 -2.36 1.40
N PRO A 79 6.69 -3.57 1.88
CA PRO A 79 6.39 -4.81 1.17
C PRO A 79 4.88 -5.07 1.16
N MET A 80 4.33 -5.30 -0.02
CA MET A 80 2.90 -5.43 -0.26
C MET A 80 2.60 -6.49 -1.32
N ILE A 81 1.49 -7.19 -1.10
CA ILE A 81 0.93 -8.18 -2.01
C ILE A 81 -0.27 -7.54 -2.71
N ILE A 82 -0.27 -7.54 -4.03
CA ILE A 82 -1.30 -6.93 -4.86
C ILE A 82 -2.09 -8.04 -5.52
N ILE A 83 -3.42 -8.03 -5.34
CA ILE A 83 -4.31 -9.10 -5.79
C ILE A 83 -5.55 -8.47 -6.43
N ASP A 84 -5.98 -9.02 -7.57
CA ASP A 84 -7.27 -8.67 -8.15
C ASP A 84 -8.42 -9.08 -7.20
N SER A 85 -9.30 -8.13 -6.85
CA SER A 85 -10.40 -8.35 -5.90
C SER A 85 -11.38 -9.42 -6.37
N THR A 86 -11.50 -9.64 -7.67
CA THR A 86 -12.40 -10.66 -8.25
C THR A 86 -12.01 -12.07 -7.87
N LYS A 87 -10.75 -12.31 -7.47
CA LYS A 87 -10.29 -13.61 -6.94
C LYS A 87 -10.91 -13.98 -5.59
N PHE A 88 -11.59 -13.04 -4.94
CA PHE A 88 -12.34 -13.25 -3.71
C PHE A 88 -13.82 -12.87 -3.82
N ASP A 89 -14.36 -12.81 -5.04
CA ASP A 89 -15.74 -12.41 -5.30
C ASP A 89 -16.06 -10.99 -4.75
N LYS A 90 -15.05 -10.10 -4.74
CA LYS A 90 -15.16 -8.72 -4.29
C LYS A 90 -15.07 -7.74 -5.44
N THR A 91 -15.76 -6.61 -5.29
CA THR A 91 -15.78 -5.53 -6.29
C THR A 91 -14.55 -4.62 -6.20
N GLY A 92 -13.83 -4.67 -5.08
CA GLY A 92 -12.73 -3.75 -4.76
C GLY A 92 -13.23 -2.35 -4.35
N LYS A 93 -14.55 -2.18 -4.28
CA LYS A 93 -15.25 -0.96 -3.88
C LYS A 93 -16.15 -1.21 -2.67
N ASP A 94 -16.09 -2.42 -2.12
CA ASP A 94 -16.91 -2.88 -1.01
C ASP A 94 -16.66 -2.01 0.24
N PRO A 95 -17.69 -1.72 1.06
CA PRO A 95 -17.53 -1.01 2.32
C PRO A 95 -16.54 -1.71 3.25
N LYS A 96 -15.73 -0.93 3.97
CA LYS A 96 -14.76 -1.44 4.94
C LYS A 96 -15.40 -2.41 5.94
N ASP A 97 -16.54 -2.04 6.51
CA ASP A 97 -17.16 -2.83 7.58
C ASP A 97 -17.61 -4.20 7.06
N LEU A 98 -18.16 -4.26 5.84
CA LEU A 98 -18.50 -5.54 5.19
C LEU A 98 -17.28 -6.41 4.88
N LEU A 99 -16.14 -5.80 4.52
CA LEU A 99 -14.89 -6.54 4.32
C LEU A 99 -14.32 -7.09 5.63
N ASN A 100 -14.44 -6.33 6.72
CA ASN A 100 -13.97 -6.72 8.05
C ASN A 100 -14.85 -7.80 8.70
N GLU A 101 -16.15 -7.81 8.39
CA GLU A 101 -17.07 -8.84 8.86
C GLU A 101 -16.93 -10.17 8.10
N ASP A 102 -16.37 -10.15 6.89
CA ASP A 102 -16.15 -11.34 6.06
C ASP A 102 -14.94 -12.17 6.54
N LYS A 103 -15.20 -13.05 7.51
CA LYS A 103 -14.19 -13.94 8.09
C LYS A 103 -13.53 -14.87 7.06
N GLU A 104 -14.25 -15.28 6.04
CA GLU A 104 -13.71 -16.17 5.00
C GLU A 104 -12.73 -15.44 4.09
N LEU A 105 -13.05 -14.19 3.71
CA LEU A 105 -12.11 -13.31 3.02
C LEU A 105 -10.84 -13.12 3.85
N LEU A 106 -10.98 -12.71 5.11
CA LEU A 106 -9.83 -12.44 5.98
C LEU A 106 -8.93 -13.67 6.17
N ARG A 107 -9.54 -14.86 6.30
CA ARG A 107 -8.82 -16.13 6.38
C ARG A 107 -8.04 -16.45 5.09
N LYS A 108 -8.66 -16.23 3.92
CA LYS A 108 -8.01 -16.43 2.62
C LYS A 108 -6.85 -15.45 2.41
N ILE A 109 -7.06 -14.17 2.72
CA ILE A 109 -6.03 -13.12 2.69
C ILE A 109 -4.84 -13.51 3.57
N GLU A 110 -5.09 -13.91 4.81
CA GLU A 110 -4.01 -14.27 5.75
C GLU A 110 -3.21 -15.48 5.27
N LYS A 111 -3.88 -16.48 4.70
CA LYS A 111 -3.22 -17.66 4.14
C LYS A 111 -2.23 -17.29 3.03
N ILE A 112 -2.64 -16.43 2.10
CA ILE A 112 -1.79 -15.93 1.02
C ILE A 112 -0.68 -15.07 1.58
N ARG A 113 -0.99 -14.17 2.53
CA ARG A 113 -0.03 -13.28 3.16
C ARG A 113 1.12 -14.03 3.80
N LYS A 114 0.85 -15.12 4.52
CA LYS A 114 1.89 -15.96 5.12
C LYS A 114 2.81 -16.60 4.08
N LYS A 115 2.25 -17.15 3.00
CA LYS A 115 3.04 -17.78 1.92
C LYS A 115 3.89 -16.77 1.18
N ALA A 116 3.29 -15.64 0.79
CA ALA A 116 4.01 -14.54 0.15
C ALA A 116 5.11 -13.98 1.05
N SER A 117 4.88 -13.85 2.36
CA SER A 117 5.91 -13.41 3.30
C SER A 117 7.17 -14.29 3.26
N TYR A 118 7.01 -15.61 3.19
CA TYR A 118 8.15 -16.52 3.03
C TYR A 118 8.83 -16.35 1.67
N LEU A 119 8.06 -16.26 0.58
CA LEU A 119 8.61 -16.04 -0.78
C LEU A 119 9.40 -14.73 -0.88
N MET A 120 8.94 -13.68 -0.19
CA MET A 120 9.62 -12.38 -0.11
C MET A 120 10.85 -12.36 0.81
N GLY A 121 11.14 -13.47 1.50
CA GLY A 121 12.24 -13.56 2.46
C GLY A 121 11.99 -12.87 3.81
N LEU A 122 10.73 -12.54 4.13
CA LEU A 122 10.35 -11.87 5.39
C LEU A 122 10.11 -12.85 6.56
N GLY A 123 10.05 -14.16 6.26
CA GLY A 123 9.81 -15.24 7.21
C GLY A 123 8.35 -15.29 7.70
N ASP A 124 8.12 -15.87 8.89
CA ASP A 124 6.78 -15.89 9.49
C ASP A 124 6.30 -14.47 9.80
N CYS A 125 5.12 -14.13 9.30
CA CYS A 125 4.47 -12.84 9.49
C CYS A 125 3.25 -12.88 10.41
N SER A 126 2.97 -14.01 11.07
CA SER A 126 1.77 -14.20 11.91
C SER A 126 1.62 -13.08 12.96
N ASN A 127 2.72 -12.64 13.56
CA ASN A 127 2.75 -11.54 14.55
C ASN A 127 3.38 -10.26 13.98
N LYS A 128 3.40 -10.09 12.65
CA LYS A 128 4.00 -8.95 11.97
C LYS A 128 2.96 -8.20 11.16
N VAL A 129 3.17 -6.88 11.06
CA VAL A 129 2.31 -5.98 10.29
C VAL A 129 2.65 -5.92 8.80
N ILE A 130 3.68 -6.64 8.35
CA ILE A 130 4.13 -6.75 6.96
C ILE A 130 4.25 -8.23 6.56
N PRO A 131 4.11 -8.58 5.27
CA PRO A 131 3.72 -7.71 4.16
C PRO A 131 2.26 -7.23 4.28
N LYS A 132 1.95 -6.13 3.61
CA LYS A 132 0.58 -5.59 3.50
C LYS A 132 -0.17 -6.32 2.38
N VAL A 133 -1.49 -6.26 2.38
CA VAL A 133 -2.30 -6.81 1.29
C VAL A 133 -3.16 -5.70 0.69
N CYS A 134 -3.18 -5.62 -0.64
CA CYS A 134 -3.94 -4.66 -1.40
C CYS A 134 -4.80 -5.42 -2.40
N LEU A 135 -6.12 -5.36 -2.22
CA LEU A 135 -7.07 -5.82 -3.23
C LEU A 135 -7.31 -4.66 -4.19
N ILE A 136 -7.21 -4.92 -5.49
CA ILE A 136 -7.37 -3.90 -6.52
C ILE A 136 -8.55 -4.22 -7.43
N SER A 137 -9.11 -3.19 -8.05
CA SER A 137 -10.08 -3.35 -9.13
C SER A 137 -10.03 -2.17 -10.10
N LYS A 138 -10.73 -2.34 -11.23
CA LYS A 138 -10.87 -1.28 -12.23
C LYS A 138 -11.48 -0.01 -11.62
N PRO A 139 -11.03 1.18 -12.05
CA PRO A 139 -11.50 2.44 -11.50
C PRO A 139 -13.02 2.60 -11.68
N ALA A 140 -13.65 3.34 -10.76
CA ALA A 140 -15.08 3.58 -10.82
C ALA A 140 -15.50 4.62 -11.87
N SER A 141 -14.65 5.61 -12.14
CA SER A 141 -15.06 6.75 -12.98
C SER A 141 -13.90 7.54 -13.59
N LYS A 142 -12.72 7.57 -12.97
CA LYS A 142 -11.58 8.34 -13.48
C LYS A 142 -10.71 7.49 -14.40
N ALA A 143 -10.49 7.96 -15.62
CA ALA A 143 -9.45 7.42 -16.51
C ALA A 143 -8.07 7.53 -15.84
N ASN A 144 -7.16 6.61 -16.16
CA ASN A 144 -5.80 6.55 -15.60
C ASN A 144 -5.76 6.47 -14.06
N SER A 145 -6.67 5.69 -13.46
CA SER A 145 -6.70 5.46 -12.01
C SER A 145 -6.98 4.00 -11.67
N ILE A 146 -6.77 3.63 -10.40
CA ILE A 146 -7.00 2.28 -9.87
C ILE A 146 -7.80 2.38 -8.57
N CYS A 147 -8.72 1.44 -8.34
CA CYS A 147 -9.41 1.31 -7.05
C CYS A 147 -8.68 0.29 -6.19
N SER A 148 -8.57 0.56 -4.88
CA SER A 148 -7.97 -0.38 -3.94
C SER A 148 -8.67 -0.46 -2.58
N ARG A 149 -8.44 -1.60 -1.93
CA ARG A 149 -8.71 -1.87 -0.51
C ARG A 149 -7.44 -2.37 0.14
N TYR A 150 -6.92 -1.59 1.09
CA TYR A 150 -5.63 -1.80 1.71
C TYR A 150 -5.80 -2.36 3.12
N PHE A 151 -5.15 -3.48 3.44
CA PHE A 151 -5.28 -4.17 4.71
C PHE A 151 -4.05 -3.98 5.61
N THR A 152 -4.27 -3.75 6.90
CA THR A 152 -3.20 -3.50 7.89
C THR A 152 -3.12 -4.53 9.02
N PRO A 153 -2.57 -5.71 8.77
CA PRO A 153 -3.02 -6.67 7.75
C PRO A 153 -4.36 -7.34 8.12
N PHE A 154 -4.86 -7.13 9.35
CA PHE A 154 -6.03 -7.84 9.89
C PHE A 154 -7.35 -7.15 9.57
N ASP A 155 -7.32 -5.83 9.36
CA ASP A 155 -8.48 -5.02 9.04
C ASP A 155 -8.24 -4.21 7.76
N CYS A 156 -9.31 -3.94 7.03
CA CYS A 156 -9.31 -2.97 5.95
C CYS A 156 -9.12 -1.55 6.52
N HIS A 157 -8.18 -0.83 5.95
CA HIS A 157 -7.91 0.57 6.26
C HIS A 157 -9.09 1.45 5.81
N SER A 158 -9.40 2.51 6.58
CA SER A 158 -10.49 3.44 6.24
C SER A 158 -10.20 4.25 4.98
N THR A 159 -8.92 4.51 4.73
CA THR A 159 -8.41 5.19 3.53
C THR A 159 -7.29 4.36 2.89
N HIS A 160 -6.09 4.93 2.74
CA HIS A 160 -4.90 4.25 2.28
C HIS A 160 -3.68 4.79 3.05
N SER A 161 -2.67 3.96 3.30
CA SER A 161 -1.41 4.47 3.82
C SER A 161 -0.57 5.08 2.71
N VAL A 162 0.17 6.16 2.99
CA VAL A 162 1.08 6.81 2.02
C VAL A 162 2.09 5.81 1.44
N SER A 163 2.74 5.02 2.30
CA SER A 163 3.69 3.97 1.86
C SER A 163 3.05 2.92 0.94
N GLY A 164 1.84 2.45 1.27
CA GLY A 164 1.09 1.54 0.42
C GLY A 164 0.70 2.18 -0.91
N THR A 165 0.33 3.47 -0.92
CA THR A 165 -0.02 4.19 -2.15
C THR A 165 1.18 4.31 -3.07
N MET A 166 2.36 4.61 -2.53
CA MET A 166 3.60 4.59 -3.32
C MET A 166 3.88 3.21 -3.91
N CYS A 167 3.69 2.15 -3.12
CA CYS A 167 3.88 0.79 -3.59
C CYS A 167 2.92 0.42 -4.73
N LEU A 168 1.62 0.71 -4.56
CA LEU A 168 0.60 0.44 -5.57
C LEU A 168 0.80 1.31 -6.83
N ALA A 169 1.13 2.58 -6.67
CA ALA A 169 1.41 3.46 -7.80
C ALA A 169 2.63 2.96 -8.57
N SER A 170 3.67 2.49 -7.88
CA SER A 170 4.88 1.95 -8.52
C SER A 170 4.59 0.68 -9.30
N SER A 171 3.68 -0.19 -8.82
CA SER A 171 3.35 -1.42 -9.55
C SER A 171 2.65 -1.17 -10.88
N LEU A 172 1.93 -0.06 -11.04
CA LEU A 172 1.31 0.33 -12.32
C LEU A 172 2.34 0.57 -13.44
N PHE A 173 3.61 0.77 -13.09
CA PHE A 173 4.69 0.96 -14.06
C PHE A 173 5.55 -0.30 -14.24
N ILE A 174 5.19 -1.42 -13.61
CA ILE A 174 5.86 -2.70 -13.76
C ILE A 174 5.06 -3.51 -14.79
N GLU A 175 5.59 -3.63 -16.00
CA GLU A 175 4.96 -4.38 -17.09
C GLU A 175 4.63 -5.81 -16.67
N GLY A 176 3.38 -6.22 -16.91
CA GLY A 176 2.88 -7.55 -16.56
C GLY A 176 2.49 -7.75 -15.08
N SER A 177 2.61 -6.73 -14.23
CA SER A 177 2.11 -6.83 -12.86
C SER A 177 0.58 -6.94 -12.81
N ILE A 178 0.05 -7.45 -11.70
CA ILE A 178 -1.41 -7.53 -11.48
C ILE A 178 -2.09 -6.16 -11.52
N ALA A 179 -1.35 -5.07 -11.29
CA ALA A 179 -1.90 -3.72 -11.31
C ALA A 179 -2.06 -3.13 -12.73
N CYS A 180 -1.41 -3.72 -13.74
CA CYS A 180 -1.35 -3.21 -15.13
C CYS A 180 -2.51 -3.68 -16.01
#